data_AF-A0A4V2UEZ4-F1
#
_entry.id   AF-A0A4V2UEZ4-F1
#
_cell.length_a   1.000
_cell.length_b   1.000
_cell.length_c   1.000
_cell.angle_alpha   90.00
_cell.angle_beta   90.00
_cell.angle_gamma   90.00
#
_symmetry.space_group_name_H-M   'P 1'
#
loop_
_entity.id
_entity.type
_entity.pdbx_description
1 polymer ?
#
loop_
_entity_poly.entity_id
_entity_poly.type
_entity_poly.pdbx_seq_one_letter_code
_entity_poly.pdbx_strand_id
1 'polypeptide(L)'
;MTARSVILPEPLEAFVEAQIASGACPDADAVLAAAVDLLQREQRREAAKVERFKALIQEGLDDLDAGRFEIVDDLGAWFDQIEAELDEASHAA
;
A
#
# COMPACT_ATOMS: atom_id res chain seq x y z
N MET A 1 -14.32 17.40 20.85
CA MET A 1 -13.58 18.02 19.72
C MET A 1 -12.71 19.15 20.28
N THR A 2 -11.54 19.38 19.70
CA THR A 2 -10.66 20.50 20.06
C THR A 2 -10.62 21.45 18.88
N ALA A 3 -10.95 22.72 19.08
CA ALA A 3 -10.99 23.70 18.00
C ALA A 3 -9.57 24.10 17.56
N ARG A 4 -9.33 24.09 16.25
CA ARG A 4 -8.09 24.58 15.63
C ARG A 4 -8.43 25.40 14.40
N SER A 5 -7.96 26.65 14.37
CA SER A 5 -8.10 27.51 13.19
C SER A 5 -7.10 27.10 12.12
N VAL A 6 -7.56 27.03 10.88
CA VAL A 6 -6.75 26.74 9.68
C VAL A 6 -7.11 27.75 8.60
N ILE A 7 -6.11 28.18 7.83
CA ILE A 7 -6.32 29.06 6.68
C ILE A 7 -6.28 28.18 5.44
N LEU A 8 -7.33 28.24 4.64
CA LEU A 8 -7.45 27.49 3.40
C LEU A 8 -7.13 28.39 2.19
N PRO A 9 -6.35 27.90 1.22
CA PRO A 9 -6.28 28.52 -0.10
C PRO A 9 -7.65 28.51 -0.78
N GLU A 10 -7.90 29.51 -1.63
CA GLU A 10 -9.18 29.69 -2.35
C GLU A 10 -9.71 28.43 -3.05
N PRO A 11 -8.89 27.58 -3.71
CA PRO A 11 -9.39 26.34 -4.30
C PRO A 11 -9.90 25.31 -3.28
N LEU A 12 -9.31 25.25 -2.09
CA LEU A 12 -9.77 24.33 -1.03
C LEU A 12 -11.03 24.86 -0.36
N GLU A 13 -11.15 26.17 -0.18
CA GLU A 13 -12.38 26.81 0.31
C GLU A 13 -13.55 26.50 -0.63
N ALA A 14 -13.37 26.71 -1.94
CA ALA A 14 -14.38 26.40 -2.94
C ALA A 14 -14.79 24.92 -2.93
N PHE A 15 -13.84 24.01 -2.68
CA PHE A 15 -14.13 22.59 -2.51
C PHE A 15 -14.98 22.32 -1.25
N VAL A 16 -14.63 22.92 -0.11
CA VAL A 16 -15.41 22.78 1.12
C VAL A 16 -16.84 23.28 0.91
N GLU A 17 -17.01 24.45 0.31
CA GLU A 17 -18.33 25.02 -0.01
C GLU A 17 -19.15 24.09 -0.92
N ALA A 18 -18.53 23.50 -1.95
CA ALA A 18 -19.19 22.55 -2.85
C ALA A 18 -19.64 21.27 -2.11
N GLN A 19 -18.84 20.77 -1.17
CA GLN A 19 -19.18 19.59 -0.37
C GLN A 19 -20.34 19.86 0.59
N ILE A 20 -20.41 21.06 1.16
CA ILE A 20 -21.56 21.48 1.99
C ILE A 20 -22.81 21.68 1.11
N ALA A 21 -22.67 22.37 -0.02
CA ALA A 21 -23.78 22.65 -0.94
C ALA A 21 -24.38 21.37 -1.55
N SER A 22 -23.58 20.33 -1.76
CA SER A 22 -24.05 19.01 -2.21
C SER A 22 -24.79 18.22 -1.13
N GLY A 23 -24.74 18.65 0.14
CA GLY A 23 -25.30 17.93 1.28
C GLY A 23 -24.48 16.70 1.70
N ALA A 24 -23.29 16.49 1.11
CA ALA A 24 -22.40 15.39 1.47
C ALA A 24 -21.80 15.59 2.87
N CYS A 25 -21.65 16.83 3.32
CA CYS A 25 -21.17 17.19 4.65
C CYS A 25 -22.02 18.33 5.25
N PRO A 26 -22.28 18.30 6.57
CA PRO A 26 -23.11 19.31 7.22
C PRO A 26 -22.40 20.68 7.38
N ASP A 27 -21.08 20.68 7.56
CA ASP A 27 -20.27 21.86 7.80
C ASP A 27 -18.81 21.68 7.35
N ALA A 28 -18.01 22.74 7.43
CA ALA A 28 -16.61 22.74 7.04
C ALA A 28 -15.76 21.82 7.94
N ASP A 29 -16.07 21.74 9.23
CA ASP A 29 -15.34 20.91 10.18
C ASP A 29 -15.51 19.42 9.85
N ALA A 30 -16.69 19.01 9.40
CA ALA A 30 -16.97 17.65 8.94
C ALA A 30 -16.20 17.32 7.66
N VAL A 31 -16.12 18.26 6.70
CA VAL A 31 -15.32 18.07 5.47
C VAL A 31 -13.83 17.89 5.82
N LEU A 32 -13.30 18.76 6.68
CA LEU A 32 -11.90 18.70 7.11
C LEU A 32 -11.60 17.43 7.90
N ALA A 33 -12.49 17.02 8.80
CA ALA A 33 -12.36 15.78 9.54
C ALA A 33 -12.33 14.55 8.61
N ALA A 34 -13.21 14.51 7.61
CA ALA A 34 -13.25 13.44 6.62
C ALA A 34 -11.97 13.42 5.76
N ALA A 35 -11.48 14.58 5.33
CA ALA A 35 -10.24 14.69 4.57
C ALA A 35 -9.03 14.20 5.39
N VAL A 36 -8.95 14.57 6.66
CA VAL A 36 -7.88 14.14 7.58
C VAL A 36 -7.96 12.64 7.86
N ASP A 37 -9.15 12.07 8.02
CA ASP A 37 -9.31 10.62 8.20
C ASP A 37 -8.88 9.84 6.95
N LEU A 38 -9.22 10.32 5.75
CA LEU A 38 -8.75 9.74 4.49
C LEU A 38 -7.21 9.74 4.43
N LEU A 39 -6.58 10.87 4.73
CA LEU A 39 -5.12 11.00 4.77
C LEU A 39 -4.48 10.06 5.81
N GLN A 40 -5.08 9.91 6.98
CA GLN A 40 -4.59 8.98 8.00
C GLN A 40 -4.72 7.51 7.58
N ARG A 41 -5.80 7.14 6.89
CA ARG A 41 -5.99 5.78 6.35
C ARG A 41 -4.95 5.46 5.30
N GLU A 42 -4.67 6.40 4.39
CA GLU A 42 -3.64 6.26 3.37
C GLU A 42 -2.25 6.09 4.01
N GLN A 43 -1.86 6.98 4.93
CA GLN A 43 -0.58 6.87 5.62
C GLN A 43 -0.43 5.56 6.40
N ARG A 44 -1.49 5.09 7.08
CA ARG A 44 -1.47 3.78 7.76
C ARG A 44 -1.29 2.62 6.77
N ARG A 45 -1.93 2.70 5.60
CA ARG A 45 -1.80 1.69 4.54
C ARG A 45 -0.38 1.66 3.97
N GLU A 46 0.21 2.83 3.72
CA GLU A 46 1.59 2.93 3.25
C GLU A 46 2.59 2.39 4.28
N ALA A 47 2.45 2.80 5.55
CA ALA A 47 3.29 2.29 6.63
C ALA A 47 3.19 0.76 6.75
N ALA A 48 1.96 0.20 6.70
CA ALA A 48 1.76 -1.24 6.73
C ALA A 48 2.38 -1.95 5.52
N LYS A 49 2.33 -1.33 4.33
CA LYS A 49 2.97 -1.87 3.12
C LYS A 49 4.49 -1.89 3.25
N VAL A 50 5.07 -0.82 3.78
CA VAL A 50 6.52 -0.71 4.03
C VAL A 50 6.97 -1.77 5.03
N GLU A 51 6.26 -1.92 6.16
CA GLU A 51 6.61 -2.93 7.16
C GLU A 51 6.49 -4.35 6.61
N ARG A 52 5.45 -4.63 5.80
CA ARG A 52 5.34 -5.92 5.11
C ARG A 52 6.52 -6.16 4.17
N PHE A 53 6.95 -5.17 3.40
CA PHE A 53 8.08 -5.31 2.49
C PHE A 53 9.40 -5.51 3.24
N LYS A 54 9.60 -4.81 4.36
CA LYS A 54 10.76 -5.06 5.22
C LYS A 54 10.79 -6.48 5.74
N ALA A 55 9.65 -7.02 6.17
CA ALA A 55 9.55 -8.40 6.64
C ALA A 55 9.91 -9.41 5.54
N LEU A 56 9.40 -9.23 4.31
CA LEU A 56 9.72 -10.10 3.17
C LEU A 56 11.19 -10.00 2.74
N ILE A 57 11.79 -8.81 2.82
CA ILE A 57 13.23 -8.64 2.57
C ILE A 57 14.02 -9.39 3.64
N GLN A 58 13.64 -9.27 4.91
CA GLN A 58 14.32 -9.97 6.00
C GLN A 58 14.23 -11.50 5.83
N GLU A 59 13.08 -12.02 5.41
CA GLU A 59 12.94 -13.44 5.06
C GLU A 59 13.96 -13.87 4.00
N GLY A 60 14.09 -13.10 2.92
CA GLY A 60 15.09 -13.38 1.89
C GLY A 60 16.55 -13.25 2.38
N LEU A 61 16.84 -12.31 3.29
CA LEU A 61 18.16 -12.20 3.91
C LEU A 61 18.46 -13.40 4.81
N ASP A 62 17.48 -13.86 5.58
CA ASP A 62 17.60 -15.04 6.44
C ASP A 62 17.78 -16.33 5.60
N ASP A 63 17.15 -16.41 4.43
CA ASP A 63 17.37 -17.48 3.45
C ASP A 63 18.80 -17.44 2.89
N LEU A 64 19.29 -16.25 2.52
CA LEU A 64 20.67 -16.07 2.04
C LEU A 64 21.70 -16.49 3.10
N ASP A 65 21.54 -16.04 4.34
CA ASP A 65 22.43 -16.37 5.46
C ASP A 65 22.41 -17.87 5.79
N ALA A 66 21.26 -18.52 5.62
CA ALA A 66 21.12 -19.96 5.80
C ALA A 66 21.58 -20.79 4.58
N GLY A 67 22.00 -20.15 3.49
CA GLY A 67 22.39 -20.83 2.25
C GLY A 67 21.21 -21.43 1.48
N ARG A 68 19.97 -21.01 1.76
CA ARG A 68 18.75 -21.40 1.04
C ARG A 68 18.55 -20.50 -0.19
N PHE A 69 19.53 -20.50 -1.09
CA PHE A 69 19.45 -19.79 -2.35
C PHE A 69 20.12 -20.62 -3.45
N GLU A 70 19.82 -20.28 -4.69
CA GLU A 70 20.52 -20.82 -5.85
C GLU A 70 21.10 -19.67 -6.68
N ILE A 71 22.18 -19.97 -7.41
CA ILE A 71 22.80 -19.04 -8.33
C ILE A 71 22.21 -19.33 -9.71
N VAL A 72 21.56 -18.33 -10.30
CA VAL A 72 20.95 -18.44 -11.62
C VAL A 72 21.81 -17.68 -12.63
N ASP A 73 22.58 -18.43 -13.44
CA ASP A 73 23.44 -17.87 -14.49
C ASP A 73 22.73 -17.72 -15.84
N ASP A 74 21.70 -18.52 -16.09
CA ASP A 74 20.83 -18.46 -17.28
C ASP A 74 19.37 -18.42 -16.85
N LEU A 75 18.78 -17.23 -16.91
CA LEU A 75 17.38 -17.01 -16.53
C LEU A 75 16.41 -17.78 -17.43
N GLY A 76 16.73 -17.97 -18.72
CA GLY A 76 15.83 -18.65 -19.67
C GLY A 76 15.70 -20.13 -19.33
N ALA A 77 16.84 -20.81 -19.21
CA ALA A 77 16.88 -22.23 -18.82
C ALA A 77 16.28 -22.47 -17.43
N TRP A 78 16.45 -21.51 -16.51
CA TRP A 78 15.88 -21.59 -15.17
C TRP A 78 14.34 -21.51 -15.18
N PHE A 79 13.75 -20.60 -15.97
CA PHE A 79 12.30 -20.54 -16.13
C PHE A 79 11.75 -21.80 -16.81
N ASP A 80 12.44 -22.32 -17.84
CA ASP A 80 12.05 -23.57 -18.51
C ASP A 80 12.02 -24.76 -17.53
N GLN A 81 12.98 -24.82 -16.58
CA GLN A 81 13.00 -25.83 -15.53
C GLN A 81 11.80 -25.70 -14.58
N ILE A 82 11.50 -24.49 -14.11
CA ILE A 82 10.37 -24.24 -13.21
C ILE A 82 9.04 -24.63 -13.87
N GLU A 83 8.87 -24.30 -15.15
CA GLU A 83 7.67 -24.67 -15.92
C GLU A 83 7.51 -26.19 -16.01
N ALA A 84 8.60 -26.91 -16.29
CA ALA A 84 8.59 -28.37 -16.32
C ALA A 84 8.24 -29.00 -14.95
N GLU A 85 8.79 -28.47 -13.85
CA GLU A 85 8.49 -28.94 -12.49
C GLU A 85 7.01 -28.71 -12.10
N LEU A 86 6.43 -27.59 -12.51
CA LEU A 86 5.01 -27.27 -12.26
C LEU A 86 4.08 -28.18 -13.06
N ASP A 87 4.42 -28.48 -14.32
CA ASP A 87 3.64 -29.39 -15.15
C ASP A 87 3.64 -30.81 -14.58
N GLU A 88 4.79 -31.32 -14.12
CA GLU A 88 4.90 -32.61 -13.46
C GLU A 88 4.15 -32.67 -12.13
N ALA A 89 4.22 -31.62 -11.31
CA ALA A 89 3.49 -31.53 -10.05
C ALA A 89 1.96 -31.50 -10.25
N SER A 90 1.47 -30.87 -11.34
CA SER A 90 0.03 -30.82 -11.63
C SER A 90 -0.52 -32.16 -12.15
N HIS A 91 0.32 -33.00 -12.78
CA HIS A 91 -0.07 -34.31 -13.28
C HIS A 91 0.05 -35.43 -12.24
N ALA A 92 0.74 -35.17 -11.12
CA ALA A 92 0.88 -36.09 -9.99
C ALA A 92 -0.24 -35.96 -8.91
N ALA A 93 -1.14 -34.97 -9.05
CA ALA A 93 -2.26 -34.69 -8.15
C ALA A 93 -3.61 -35.19 -8.71
#